data_AF-A0A963JUF7-F1
#
_entry.id   AF-A0A963JUF7-F1
#
_cell.length_a   1.000
_cell.length_b   1.000
_cell.length_c   1.000
_cell.angle_alpha   90.00
_cell.angle_beta   90.00
_cell.angle_gamma   90.00
#
_symmetry.space_group_name_H-M   'P 1'
#
loop_
_entity.id
_entity.type
_entity.pdbx_description
1 polymer ?
#
loop_
_entity_poly.entity_id
_entity_poly.type
_entity_poly.pdbx_seq_one_letter_code
_entity_poly.pdbx_strand_id
1 'polypeptide(L)'
;MNTTTHSLVQKLWNYCNVLRDDGMSYGDYVEQLTYLLFLKMADERSQPPYNQPSIVPAEYAWGSLLAKDGDELFEHYRHALETLGHEKGTLGL
;
A
#
# COMPACT_ATOMS: atom_id res chain seq x y z
N MET A 1 12.05 -25.08 1.68
CA MET A 1 11.88 -23.66 2.04
C MET A 1 11.46 -22.89 0.79
N ASN A 2 10.17 -22.75 0.47
CA ASN A 2 9.70 -21.76 -0.53
C ASN A 2 8.16 -21.64 -0.71
N THR A 3 7.35 -22.50 -0.07
CA THR A 3 5.92 -22.61 -0.39
C THR A 3 5.11 -21.35 -0.06
N THR A 4 5.50 -20.63 1.00
CA THR A 4 4.83 -19.38 1.43
C THR A 4 5.11 -18.21 0.49
N THR A 5 6.37 -18.04 0.05
CA THR A 5 6.73 -16.98 -0.91
C THR A 5 6.10 -17.24 -2.28
N HIS A 6 6.13 -18.49 -2.75
CA HIS A 6 5.53 -18.86 -4.02
C HIS A 6 4.01 -18.66 -4.02
N SER A 7 3.31 -19.01 -2.93
CA SER A 7 1.87 -18.78 -2.82
C SER A 7 1.50 -17.29 -2.72
N LEU A 8 2.31 -16.46 -2.07
CA LEU A 8 2.13 -15.00 -2.06
C LEU A 8 2.29 -14.40 -3.46
N VAL A 9 3.35 -14.76 -4.18
CA VAL A 9 3.59 -14.31 -5.56
C VAL A 9 2.46 -14.72 -6.48
N GLN A 10 1.93 -15.94 -6.33
CA GLN A 10 0.78 -16.41 -7.11
C GLN A 10 -0.51 -15.62 -6.80
N LYS A 11 -0.76 -15.26 -5.54
CA LYS A 11 -1.91 -14.39 -5.19
C LYS A 11 -1.77 -13.01 -5.82
N LEU A 12 -0.58 -12.41 -5.74
CA LEU A 12 -0.30 -11.13 -6.39
C LEU A 12 -0.51 -11.22 -7.91
N TRP A 13 0.02 -12.26 -8.54
CA TRP A 13 -0.17 -12.52 -9.98
C TRP A 13 -1.64 -12.67 -10.39
N ASN A 14 -2.46 -13.32 -9.56
CA ASN A 14 -3.89 -13.46 -9.84
C ASN A 14 -4.61 -12.11 -9.78
N TYR A 15 -4.26 -11.22 -8.85
CA TYR A 15 -4.77 -9.85 -8.85
C TYR A 15 -4.26 -9.03 -10.05
N CYS A 16 -2.99 -9.22 -10.46
CA CYS A 16 -2.46 -8.57 -11.66
C CYS A 16 -3.27 -8.90 -12.91
N ASN A 17 -3.70 -10.16 -13.07
CA ASN A 17 -4.46 -10.58 -14.23
C ASN A 17 -5.82 -9.88 -14.31
N VAL A 18 -6.51 -9.73 -13.18
CA VAL A 18 -7.80 -9.02 -13.11
C VAL A 18 -7.65 -7.54 -13.47
N LEU A 19 -6.63 -6.86 -12.93
CA LEU A 19 -6.42 -5.42 -13.16
C LEU A 19 -5.89 -5.10 -14.57
N ARG A 20 -5.14 -6.03 -15.17
CA ARG A 20 -4.71 -5.91 -16.57
C ARG A 20 -5.90 -5.99 -17.52
N ASP A 21 -6.87 -6.83 -17.22
CA ASP A 21 -8.08 -6.96 -18.03
C ASP A 21 -8.95 -5.69 -17.98
N ASP A 22 -8.81 -4.88 -16.91
CA ASP A 22 -9.39 -3.52 -16.76
C ASP A 22 -8.53 -2.39 -17.37
N GLY A 23 -7.40 -2.72 -18.03
CA GLY A 23 -6.58 -1.77 -18.80
C GLY A 23 -5.39 -1.14 -18.06
N MET A 24 -5.06 -1.59 -16.85
CA MET A 24 -3.90 -1.10 -16.09
C MET A 24 -2.58 -1.68 -16.62
N SER A 25 -1.56 -0.83 -16.78
CA SER A 25 -0.21 -1.29 -17.14
C SER A 25 0.45 -2.04 -15.97
N TYR A 26 1.31 -3.01 -16.28
CA TYR A 26 2.08 -3.74 -15.27
C TYR A 26 2.93 -2.81 -14.39
N GLY A 27 3.48 -1.74 -14.98
CA GLY A 27 4.26 -0.73 -14.24
C GLY A 27 3.42 -0.03 -13.17
N ASP A 28 2.25 0.49 -13.57
CA ASP A 28 1.34 1.21 -12.69
C ASP A 28 0.86 0.31 -11.53
N TYR A 29 0.56 -0.97 -11.82
CA TYR A 29 0.18 -1.92 -10.78
C TYR A 29 1.31 -2.15 -9.76
N VAL A 30 2.54 -2.38 -10.22
CA VAL A 30 3.68 -2.62 -9.33
C VAL A 30 3.96 -1.40 -8.46
N GLU A 31 3.79 -0.19 -9.01
CA GLU A 31 3.89 1.06 -8.28
C GLU A 31 2.83 1.15 -7.17
N GLN A 32 1.55 0.93 -7.49
CA GLN A 32 0.48 0.95 -6.49
C GLN A 32 0.66 -0.12 -5.41
N LEU A 33 1.06 -1.32 -5.79
CA LEU A 33 1.35 -2.40 -4.84
C LEU A 33 2.50 -2.01 -3.90
N THR A 34 3.53 -1.36 -4.43
CA THR A 34 4.68 -0.87 -3.64
C THR A 34 4.24 0.13 -2.59
N TYR A 35 3.38 1.08 -2.95
CA TYR A 35 2.85 2.06 -2.01
C TYR A 35 2.00 1.43 -0.91
N LEU A 36 1.07 0.54 -1.27
CA LEU A 36 0.25 -0.17 -0.29
C LEU A 36 1.09 -1.03 0.65
N LEU A 37 2.12 -1.69 0.12
CA LEU A 37 3.06 -2.48 0.93
C LEU A 37 3.83 -1.60 1.91
N PHE A 38 4.31 -0.44 1.46
CA PHE A 38 4.98 0.52 2.33
C PHE A 38 4.09 0.97 3.49
N LEU A 39 2.85 1.37 3.19
CA LEU A 39 1.88 1.79 4.21
C LEU A 39 1.60 0.66 5.21
N LYS A 40 1.42 -0.58 4.72
CA LYS A 40 1.24 -1.74 5.59
C LYS A 40 2.46 -2.02 6.45
N MET A 41 3.67 -1.89 5.91
CA MET A 41 4.92 -2.10 6.64
C MET A 41 5.14 -1.02 7.71
N ALA A 42 4.83 0.25 7.41
CA ALA A 42 4.88 1.33 8.38
C ALA A 42 3.93 1.06 9.56
N ASP A 43 2.71 0.61 9.26
CA ASP A 43 1.72 0.18 10.25
C ASP A 43 2.21 -1.00 11.10
N GLU A 44 2.69 -2.10 10.49
CA GLU A 44 3.25 -3.25 11.22
C GLU A 44 4.41 -2.86 12.15
N ARG A 45 5.29 -1.95 11.72
CA ARG A 45 6.42 -1.47 12.54
C ARG A 45 5.97 -0.60 13.70
N SER A 46 4.83 0.07 13.58
CA SER A 46 4.24 0.86 14.66
C SER A 46 3.57 0.01 15.74
N GLN A 47 3.21 -1.23 15.40
CA GLN A 47 2.55 -2.17 16.32
C GLN A 47 3.55 -3.04 17.08
N PRO A 48 3.10 -3.72 18.16
CA PRO A 48 3.89 -4.78 18.79
C PRO A 48 4.29 -5.86 17.77
N PRO A 49 5.53 -6.36 17.80
CA PRO A 49 6.54 -6.20 18.85
C PRO A 49 7.45 -4.98 18.70
N TYR A 50 7.40 -4.27 17.57
CA TYR A 50 8.39 -3.26 17.20
C TYR A 50 8.15 -1.90 17.86
N ASN A 51 6.89 -1.47 17.97
CA ASN A 51 6.46 -0.22 18.62
C ASN A 51 7.27 1.02 18.16
N GLN A 52 7.62 1.09 16.88
CA GLN A 52 8.41 2.18 16.33
C GLN A 52 7.51 3.39 16.02
N PRO A 53 8.02 4.63 16.13
CA PRO A 53 7.28 5.79 15.67
C PRO A 53 6.93 5.64 14.18
N SER A 54 5.65 5.76 13.84
CA SER A 54 5.23 5.77 12.44
C SER A 54 5.72 7.05 11.78
N ILE A 55 6.33 6.90 10.61
CA ILE A 55 6.67 8.02 9.72
C ILE A 55 5.44 8.53 8.94
N VAL A 56 4.37 7.73 8.89
CA VAL A 56 3.11 8.09 8.24
C VAL A 56 2.18 8.72 9.28
N PRO A 57 1.62 9.92 9.03
CA PRO A 57 0.61 10.54 9.87
C PRO A 57 -0.62 9.64 10.06
N ALA A 58 -1.25 9.69 11.23
CA ALA A 58 -2.37 8.82 11.57
C ALA A 58 -3.57 8.95 10.60
N GLU A 59 -3.78 10.13 10.00
CA GLU A 59 -4.85 10.38 9.02
C GLU A 59 -4.66 9.62 7.70
N TYR A 60 -3.43 9.23 7.36
CA TYR A 60 -3.08 8.48 6.16
C TYR A 60 -2.50 7.09 6.45
N ALA A 61 -2.53 6.66 7.72
CA ALA A 61 -2.04 5.35 8.13
C ALA A 61 -2.92 4.23 7.57
N TRP A 62 -2.40 3.00 7.56
CA TRP A 62 -3.08 1.82 7.01
C TRP A 62 -4.52 1.64 7.54
N GLY A 63 -4.74 1.88 8.84
CA GLY A 63 -6.08 1.80 9.44
C GLY A 63 -7.09 2.79 8.85
N SER A 64 -6.65 3.97 8.39
CA SER A 64 -7.53 4.97 7.77
C SER A 64 -8.06 4.51 6.41
N LEU A 65 -7.27 3.74 5.66
CA LEU A 65 -7.65 3.15 4.38
C LEU A 65 -8.65 2.02 4.59
N LEU A 66 -8.39 1.12 5.56
CA LEU A 66 -9.29 0.01 5.86
C LEU A 66 -10.68 0.43 6.36
N ALA A 67 -10.83 1.68 6.81
CA ALA A 67 -12.10 2.22 7.28
C ALA A 67 -12.99 2.80 6.15
N LYS A 68 -12.52 2.76 4.90
CA LYS A 68 -13.20 3.36 3.73
C LYS A 68 -13.40 2.32 2.64
N ASP A 69 -14.40 2.54 1.79
CA ASP A 69 -14.73 1.66 0.66
C ASP A 69 -15.08 2.47 -0.60
N GLY A 70 -15.02 1.83 -1.76
CA GLY A 70 -15.44 2.39 -3.05
C GLY A 70 -14.73 3.70 -3.39
N ASP A 71 -15.49 4.68 -3.89
CA ASP A 71 -14.95 5.98 -4.33
C ASP A 71 -14.28 6.76 -3.18
N GLU A 72 -14.78 6.61 -1.96
CA GLU A 72 -14.20 7.28 -0.79
C GLU A 72 -12.80 6.75 -0.47
N LEU A 73 -12.61 5.43 -0.59
CA LEU A 73 -11.30 4.81 -0.45
C LEU A 73 -10.34 5.31 -1.54
N PHE A 74 -10.80 5.38 -2.78
CA PHE A 74 -9.98 5.81 -3.91
C PHE A 74 -9.50 7.26 -3.72
N GLU A 75 -10.39 8.19 -3.41
CA GLU A 75 -10.02 9.59 -3.18
C GLU A 75 -9.10 9.76 -1.95
N HIS A 76 -9.39 9.04 -0.87
CA HIS A 76 -8.54 9.07 0.33
C HIS A 76 -7.13 8.55 0.06
N TYR A 77 -7.03 7.43 -0.68
CA TYR A 77 -5.75 6.86 -1.07
C TYR A 77 -4.95 7.82 -1.96
N ARG A 78 -5.60 8.47 -2.93
CA ARG A 78 -4.96 9.48 -3.79
C ARG A 78 -4.40 10.65 -2.96
N HIS A 79 -5.20 11.22 -2.06
CA HIS A 79 -4.75 12.32 -1.19
C HIS A 79 -3.64 11.89 -0.23
N ALA A 80 -3.68 10.66 0.28
CA ALA A 80 -2.61 10.10 1.11
C ALA A 80 -1.29 10.06 0.35
N LEU A 81 -1.27 9.53 -0.88
CA LEU A 81 -0.07 9.47 -1.70
C LEU A 81 0.47 10.86 -2.08
N GLU A 82 -0.40 11.78 -2.48
CA GLU A 82 -0.02 13.16 -2.80
C GLU A 82 0.65 13.82 -1.58
N THR A 83 0.03 13.73 -0.40
CA THR A 83 0.54 14.33 0.82
C THR A 83 1.87 13.70 1.24
N LEU A 84 1.95 12.37 1.27
CA LEU A 84 3.16 11.65 1.65
C LEU A 84 4.30 11.80 0.64
N GLY A 85 3.99 12.07 -0.63
CA GLY A 85 4.98 12.38 -1.67
C GLY A 85 5.56 13.80 -1.53
N HIS A 86 4.83 14.72 -0.90
CA HIS A 86 5.33 16.06 -0.56
C HIS A 86 6.13 16.11 0.74
N GLU A 87 5.94 15.13 1.63
CA GLU A 87 6.71 15.02 2.86
C GLU A 87 8.10 14.39 2.63
N LYS A 88 9.12 14.97 3.29
CA LYS A 88 10.51 14.53 3.14
C LYS A 88 10.76 13.28 3.99
N GLY A 89 11.10 12.16 3.35
CA GLY A 89 11.50 10.91 4.05
C GLY A 89 10.38 9.87 4.24
N THR A 90 9.20 10.08 3.65
CA THR A 90 8.04 9.17 3.69
C THR A 90 7.89 8.41 2.38
N LEU A 91 7.49 9.08 1.30
CA LEU A 91 7.29 8.45 -0.03
C LEU A 91 7.89 9.24 -1.20
N GLY A 92 8.44 10.44 -0.96
CA GLY A 92 9.14 11.25 -1.97
C GLY A 92 10.67 11.08 -1.92
N LEU A 93 11.28 10.94 -3.12
CA LEU A 93 12.73 10.91 -3.41
C LEU A 93 13.56 11.95 -2.61
#